data_AF-A0A2N2TBU4-F1
#
_entry.id   AF-A0A2N2TBU4-F1
#
_cell.length_a   1.000
_cell.length_b   1.000
_cell.length_c   1.000
_cell.angle_alpha   90.00
_cell.angle_beta   90.00
_cell.angle_gamma   90.00
#
_symmetry.space_group_name_H-M   'P 1'
#
loop_
_entity.id
_entity.type
_entity.pdbx_description
1 polymer ?
#
loop_
_entity_poly.entity_id
_entity_poly.type
_entity_poly.pdbx_seq_one_letter_code
_entity_poly.pdbx_strand_id
1 'polypeptide(L)' 'PFILDSVGWAQYRAGNLARAQEYLERAYKTRPDPEIAAHLGEVLWARGLREEAGQLWQTSLQAHPQNEVLLETLRRLKP' A
#
# COMPACT_ATOMS: atom_id res chain seq x y z
N PRO A 1 -5.44 -0.70 -13.21
CA PRO A 1 -4.79 -0.67 -11.88
C PRO A 1 -5.71 -1.19 -10.76
N PHE A 2 -6.95 -0.71 -10.66
CA PHE A 2 -7.86 -1.04 -9.54
C PHE A 2 -8.26 -2.52 -9.41
N ILE A 3 -8.40 -3.27 -10.51
CA ILE A 3 -8.60 -4.72 -10.43
C ILE A 3 -7.38 -5.42 -9.81
N LEU A 4 -6.17 -5.01 -10.20
CA LEU A 4 -4.94 -5.56 -9.61
C LEU A 4 -4.82 -5.18 -8.14
N ASP A 5 -5.20 -3.96 -7.77
CA ASP A 5 -5.26 -3.51 -6.38
C ASP A 5 -6.25 -4.35 -5.56
N SER A 6 -7.48 -4.52 -6.04
CA SER A 6 -8.49 -5.37 -5.39
C SER A 6 -8.03 -6.81 -5.23
N VAL A 7 -7.39 -7.39 -6.25
CA VAL A 7 -6.84 -8.76 -6.19
C VAL A 7 -5.69 -8.82 -5.18
N GLY A 8 -4.78 -7.84 -5.20
CA GLY A 8 -3.66 -7.77 -4.26
C GLY A 8 -4.13 -7.64 -2.81
N TRP A 9 -5.13 -6.80 -2.57
CA TRP A 9 -5.75 -6.65 -1.25
C TRP A 9 -6.47 -7.92 -0.79
N ALA A 10 -7.15 -8.63 -1.69
CA ALA A 10 -7.73 -9.94 -1.37
C ALA A 10 -6.65 -10.98 -0.99
N GLN A 11 -5.51 -11.00 -1.70
CA GLN A 11 -4.39 -11.88 -1.35
C GLN A 11 -3.79 -11.53 0.02
N TYR A 12 -3.68 -10.23 0.34
CA TYR A 12 -3.22 -9.78 1.66
C TYR A 12 -4.12 -10.32 2.77
N ARG A 13 -5.45 -10.14 2.64
CA ARG A 13 -6.42 -10.66 3.60
C ARG A 13 -6.42 -12.19 3.72
N ALA A 14 -6.02 -12.89 2.66
CA ALA A 14 -5.84 -14.34 2.67
C ALA A 14 -4.49 -14.80 3.28
N GLY A 15 -3.64 -13.88 3.74
CA GLY A 15 -2.31 -14.17 4.29
C GLY A 15 -1.21 -14.39 3.24
N ASN A 16 -1.54 -14.28 1.95
CA ASN A 16 -0.60 -14.50 0.84
C ASN A 16 0.23 -13.24 0.55
N LEU A 17 1.05 -12.81 1.51
CA LEU A 17 1.75 -11.52 1.48
C LEU A 17 2.64 -11.31 0.24
N ALA A 18 3.35 -12.36 -0.20
CA ALA A 18 4.22 -12.27 -1.38
C ALA A 18 3.43 -11.97 -2.66
N ARG A 19 2.32 -12.69 -2.88
CA ARG A 19 1.43 -12.45 -4.03
C ARG A 19 0.73 -11.09 -3.93
N ALA A 20 0.32 -10.69 -2.72
CA ALA A 20 -0.29 -9.39 -2.49
C ALA A 20 0.66 -8.27 -2.96
N GLN A 21 1.94 -8.34 -2.57
CA GLN A 21 2.95 -7.38 -2.99
C GLN A 21 3.09 -7.34 -4.52
N GLU A 22 3.23 -8.48 -5.19
CA GLU A 22 3.38 -8.53 -6.65
C GLU A 22 2.22 -7.84 -7.39
N TYR A 23 0.98 -8.07 -6.96
CA TYR A 23 -0.19 -7.45 -7.57
C TYR A 23 -0.24 -5.94 -7.31
N LEU A 24 0.04 -5.53 -6.07
CA LEU A 24 -0.02 -4.12 -5.65
C LEU A 24 1.13 -3.30 -6.25
N GLU A 25 2.33 -3.85 -6.37
CA GLU A 25 3.44 -3.19 -7.08
C GLU A 25 3.11 -2.96 -8.56
N ARG A 26 2.50 -3.95 -9.22
CA ARG A 26 2.05 -3.80 -10.61
C ARG A 26 0.94 -2.76 -10.75
N ALA A 27 0.00 -2.74 -9.79
CA ALA A 27 -1.06 -1.74 -9.73
C ALA A 27 -0.46 -0.33 -9.56
N TYR A 28 0.46 -0.17 -8.61
CA TYR A 28 1.11 1.09 -8.27
C TYR A 28 2.00 1.60 -9.41
N LYS A 29 2.78 0.72 -10.05
CA LYS A 29 3.59 1.05 -11.22
C LYS A 29 2.73 1.56 -12.39
N THR A 30 1.53 1.02 -12.53
CA THR A 30 0.57 1.46 -13.56
C THR A 30 -0.08 2.79 -13.19
N ARG A 31 -0.39 2.99 -11.90
CA ARG A 31 -0.98 4.21 -11.39
C ARG A 31 -0.53 4.41 -9.93
N PRO A 32 0.29 5.43 -9.63
CA PRO A 32 0.75 5.71 -8.28
C PRO A 32 -0.32 6.43 -7.46
N ASP A 33 -1.44 5.73 -7.26
CA ASP A 33 -2.62 6.22 -6.55
C ASP A 33 -2.42 6.10 -5.02
N PRO A 34 -2.87 7.07 -4.20
CA PRO A 34 -2.66 7.02 -2.75
C PRO A 34 -3.37 5.86 -2.05
N GLU A 35 -4.49 5.38 -2.57
CA GLU A 35 -5.16 4.19 -2.01
C GLU A 35 -4.34 2.92 -2.29
N ILE A 36 -3.78 2.80 -3.49
CA ILE A 36 -2.89 1.69 -3.86
C ILE A 36 -1.59 1.77 -3.03
N ALA A 37 -1.06 2.97 -2.80
CA ALA A 37 0.10 3.18 -1.94
C ALA A 37 -0.19 2.79 -0.49
N ALA A 38 -1.38 3.10 0.03
CA ALA A 38 -1.82 2.67 1.35
C ALA A 38 -1.77 1.15 1.46
N HIS A 39 -2.48 0.43 0.57
CA HIS A 39 -2.49 -1.04 0.56
C HIS A 39 -1.11 -1.66 0.38
N LEU A 40 -0.32 -1.19 -0.59
CA LEU A 40 1.02 -1.72 -0.84
C LEU A 40 1.92 -1.54 0.38
N GLY A 41 1.89 -0.36 1.01
CA GLY A 41 2.66 -0.11 2.22
C GLY A 41 2.22 -0.99 3.39
N GLU A 42 0.93 -1.30 3.53
CA GLU A 42 0.46 -2.24 4.56
C GLU A 42 1.01 -3.65 4.34
N VAL A 43 1.04 -4.11 3.09
CA VAL A 43 1.63 -5.40 2.75
C VAL A 43 3.13 -5.42 3.05
N LEU A 44 3.86 -4.38 2.65
CA LEU A 44 5.30 -4.26 2.94
C LEU A 44 5.55 -4.25 4.46
N TRP A 45 4.73 -3.52 5.21
CA TRP A 45 4.79 -3.46 6.67
C TRP A 45 4.58 -4.84 7.32
N ALA A 46 3.55 -5.58 6.89
CA ALA A 46 3.26 -6.92 7.36
C ALA A 46 4.36 -7.94 7.02
N ARG A 47 5.11 -7.70 5.93
CA ARG A 47 6.28 -8.51 5.55
C ARG A 47 7.56 -8.15 6.31
N GLY A 48 7.54 -7.12 7.16
CA GLY A 48 8.73 -6.63 7.87
C GLY A 48 9.56 -5.62 7.09
N LEU A 49 9.15 -5.25 5.88
CA LEU A 49 9.79 -4.25 5.00
C LEU A 49 9.31 -2.84 5.37
N ARG A 50 9.56 -2.45 6.63
CA ARG A 50 8.97 -1.24 7.24
C ARG A 50 9.59 0.06 6.74
N GLU A 51 10.85 0.03 6.34
CA GLU A 51 11.53 1.18 5.75
C GLU A 51 10.93 1.50 4.38
N GLU A 52 10.79 0.49 3.52
CA GLU A 52 10.19 0.60 2.20
C GLU A 52 8.73 1.06 2.27
N ALA A 53 7.94 0.48 3.20
CA ALA A 53 6.57 0.95 3.47
C ALA A 53 6.55 2.42 3.87
N GLY A 54 7.48 2.84 4.74
CA GLY A 54 7.62 4.21 5.20
C GLY A 54 7.92 5.19 4.08
N GLN A 55 8.89 4.87 3.23
CA GLN A 55 9.27 5.69 2.09
C GLN A 55 8.11 5.82 1.10
N LEU A 56 7.44 4.70 0.78
CA LEU A 56 6.29 4.69 -0.12
C LEU A 56 5.16 5.60 0.38
N TRP A 57 4.77 5.46 1.65
CA TRP A 57 3.72 6.30 2.21
C TRP A 57 4.14 7.76 2.29
N GLN A 58 5.40 8.06 2.61
CA GLN A 58 5.91 9.42 2.64
C GLN A 58 5.83 10.08 1.26
N THR A 59 6.29 9.39 0.21
CA THR A 59 6.18 9.87 -1.17
C THR A 59 4.72 10.08 -1.58
N SER A 60 3.84 9.14 -1.24
CA SER A 60 2.42 9.27 -1.56
C SER A 60 1.75 10.42 -0.81
N LEU A 61 2.10 10.63 0.47
CA LEU A 61 1.56 11.70 1.31
C LEU A 61 2.02 13.08 0.82
N GLN A 62 3.25 13.21 0.33
CA GLN A 62 3.73 14.47 -0.27
C GLN A 62 2.90 14.87 -1.50
N ALA A 63 2.50 13.90 -2.32
CA ALA A 63 1.66 14.15 -3.49
C ALA A 63 0.16 14.30 -3.15
N HIS A 64 -0.31 13.62 -2.10
CA HIS A 64 -1.71 13.53 -1.71
C HIS A 64 -1.92 13.77 -0.20
N PRO A 65 -1.60 14.98 0.32
CA PRO A 65 -1.54 15.24 1.76
C PRO A 65 -2.89 15.15 2.49
N GLN A 66 -4.00 15.18 1.75
CA GLN A 66 -5.37 15.15 2.27
C GLN A 66 -6.08 13.82 2.00
N ASN A 67 -5.39 12.81 1.45
CA ASN A 67 -6.02 11.52 1.20
C ASN A 67 -6.35 10.80 2.52
N GLU A 68 -7.64 10.61 2.79
CA GLU A 68 -8.13 10.08 4.06
C GLU A 68 -7.68 8.64 4.31
N VAL A 69 -7.71 7.79 3.28
CA VAL A 69 -7.32 6.36 3.37
C VAL A 69 -5.85 6.23 3.76
N LEU A 70 -4.97 6.99 3.11
CA LEU A 70 -3.54 7.00 3.43
C LEU A 70 -3.28 7.52 4.85
N LEU A 71 -3.96 8.60 5.24
CA LEU A 71 -3.83 9.18 6.58
C LEU A 71 -4.31 8.21 7.67
N GLU A 72 -5.44 7.52 7.46
CA GLU A 72 -5.94 6.51 8.39
C GLU A 72 -4.96 5.34 8.52
N THR A 73 -4.42 4.86 7.40
CA THR A 73 -3.43 3.78 7.37
C THR A 73 -2.19 4.14 8.19
N LEU A 74 -1.66 5.35 8.00
CA LEU A 74 -0.52 5.86 8.76
C LEU A 74 -0.83 5.96 10.25
N ARG A 75 -1.99 6.51 10.64
CA ARG A 75 -2.39 6.57 12.06
C ARG A 75 -2.47 5.19 12.71
N ARG A 76 -2.89 4.16 11.96
CA ARG A 76 -3.00 2.78 12.47
C ARG A 76 -1.64 2.10 12.65
N LEU A 77 -0.70 2.31 11.73
CA LEU A 77 0.54 1.52 11.66
C LEU A 77 1.79 2.29 12.09
N LYS A 78 1.77 3.62 12.04
CA LYS A 78 2.83 4.54 12.45
C LYS A 78 2.25 5.65 13.33
N PRO A 79 1.86 5.35 14.58
CA PRO A 79 1.36 6.36 15.52
C PRO A 79 2.41 7.42 15.87
#